data_AF-A0A2V9RIA3-F1
#
_entry.id   AF-A0A2V9RIA3-F1
#
_cell.length_a   1.000
_cell.length_b   1.000
_cell.length_c   1.000
_cell.angle_alpha   90.00
_cell.angle_beta   90.00
_cell.angle_gamma   90.00
#
_symmetry.space_group_name_H-M   'P 1'
#
loop_
_entity.id
_entity.type
_entity.pdbx_description
1 polymer ?
#
loop_
_entity_poly.entity_id
_entity_poly.type
_entity_poly.pdbx_seq_one_letter_code
_entity_poly.pdbx_strand_id
1 'polypeptide(L)'
;MKFELYVALRYLKAKRKQAVISVITVISILGVTAGVMALIVALAISTGFREDLQSKLLRGTAHINVMNIQVLDGIANYPELVAKIKAVDGVRSALPTIYQNVLLSSGRQTPAILKGIAVDDPTFFSDGFFTIRQGNIRELITNPDDPVRDKIAIGDEMAQRLGTFVG
;
A
#
# COMPACT_ATOMS: atom_id res chain seq x y z
N MET A 1 -24.41 21.91 37.94
CA MET A 1 -23.28 21.23 37.27
C MET A 1 -21.96 22.02 37.25
N LYS A 2 -21.93 23.37 37.12
CA LYS A 2 -20.66 24.14 37.21
C LYS A 2 -20.07 24.22 38.63
N PHE A 3 -20.92 24.15 39.67
CA PHE A 3 -20.48 24.24 41.06
C PHE A 3 -19.69 23.00 41.51
N GLU A 4 -20.12 21.78 41.13
CA GLU A 4 -19.43 20.53 41.48
C GLU A 4 -18.02 20.49 40.87
N LEU A 5 -17.88 20.88 39.59
CA LEU A 5 -16.58 21.01 38.93
C LEU A 5 -15.68 22.07 39.59
N TYR A 6 -16.25 23.23 39.98
CA TYR A 6 -15.50 24.27 40.69
C TYR A 6 -14.98 23.78 42.04
N VAL A 7 -15.81 23.06 42.79
CA VAL A 7 -15.42 22.44 44.07
C VAL A 7 -14.36 21.36 43.84
N ALA A 8 -14.54 20.47 42.86
CA ALA A 8 -13.58 19.41 42.54
C ALA A 8 -12.20 19.94 42.13
N LEU A 9 -12.14 20.91 41.20
CA LEU A 9 -10.89 21.55 40.78
C LEU A 9 -10.20 22.31 41.92
N ARG A 10 -10.98 22.97 42.78
CA ARG A 10 -10.44 23.63 43.97
C ARG A 10 -9.85 22.64 44.95
N TYR A 11 -10.48 21.48 45.15
CA TYR A 11 -9.93 20.39 45.97
C TYR A 11 -8.67 19.77 45.34
N LEU A 12 -8.60 19.65 44.02
CA LEU A 12 -7.43 19.15 43.29
C LEU A 12 -6.23 20.12 43.36
N LYS A 13 -6.49 21.43 43.31
CA LYS A 13 -5.48 22.51 43.26
C LYS A 13 -5.10 23.07 44.63
N ALA A 14 -5.85 22.76 45.69
CA ALA A 14 -5.62 23.32 47.02
C ALA A 14 -4.29 22.84 47.62
N LYS A 15 -3.33 23.76 47.77
CA LYS A 15 -2.12 23.61 48.60
C LYS A 15 -2.52 23.34 50.06
N ARG A 16 -2.80 22.09 50.42
CA ARG A 16 -2.92 21.72 51.84
C ARG A 16 -1.54 21.89 52.49
N LYS A 17 -1.51 22.30 53.76
CA LYS A 17 -0.30 22.40 54.60
C LYS A 17 0.49 21.08 54.74
N GLN A 18 0.02 19.98 54.15
CA GLN A 18 0.69 18.68 54.08
C GLN A 18 1.15 18.42 52.65
N ALA A 19 2.43 18.67 52.36
CA ALA A 19 3.04 18.45 51.05
C ALA A 19 2.85 17.02 50.52
N VAL A 20 2.75 16.04 51.41
CA VAL A 20 2.59 14.60 51.10
C VAL A 20 1.35 14.32 50.24
N ILE A 21 0.21 14.95 50.53
CA ILE A 21 -1.05 14.69 49.78
C ILE A 21 -0.97 15.25 48.35
N SER A 22 -0.30 16.39 48.17
CA SER A 22 -0.10 17.01 46.85
C SER A 22 0.80 16.15 45.96
N VAL A 23 1.82 15.52 46.54
CA VAL A 23 2.76 14.64 45.81
C VAL A 23 2.06 13.38 45.32
N ILE A 24 1.28 12.72 46.19
CA ILE A 24 0.53 11.51 45.82
C ILE A 24 -0.43 11.80 44.66
N THR A 25 -1.17 12.91 44.72
CA THR A 25 -2.12 13.30 43.66
C THR A 25 -1.43 13.46 42.31
N VAL A 26 -0.25 14.11 42.27
CA VAL A 26 0.53 14.30 41.04
C VAL A 26 1.02 12.95 40.49
N ILE A 27 1.57 12.09 41.35
CA ILE A 27 2.05 10.76 40.93
C ILE A 27 0.90 9.91 40.40
N SER A 28 -0.27 9.92 41.05
CA SER A 28 -1.45 9.18 40.58
C SER A 28 -1.94 9.68 39.23
N ILE A 29 -2.01 10.99 39.01
CA ILE A 29 -2.40 11.56 37.72
C ILE A 29 -1.40 11.16 36.63
N LEU A 30 -0.09 11.26 36.91
CA LEU A 30 0.95 10.88 35.96
C LEU A 30 0.90 9.38 35.63
N GLY A 31 0.68 8.52 36.63
CA GLY A 31 0.56 7.08 36.43
C GLY A 31 -0.64 6.70 35.55
N VAL A 32 -1.81 7.27 35.82
CA VAL A 32 -3.00 7.04 34.99
C VAL A 32 -2.80 7.59 33.58
N THR A 33 -2.22 8.79 33.45
CA THR A 33 -1.96 9.41 32.15
C THR A 33 -1.00 8.56 31.32
N ALA A 34 0.11 8.11 31.91
CA ALA A 34 1.07 7.25 31.25
C ALA A 34 0.47 5.89 30.86
N GLY A 35 -0.34 5.28 31.73
CA GLY A 35 -1.00 4.00 31.45
C GLY A 35 -2.01 4.09 30.30
N VAL A 36 -2.88 5.10 30.33
CA VAL A 36 -3.87 5.32 29.26
C VAL A 36 -3.19 5.71 27.95
N MET A 37 -2.15 6.56 28.01
CA MET A 37 -1.36 6.93 26.83
C MET A 37 -0.73 5.69 26.18
N ALA A 38 -0.09 4.82 26.96
CA ALA A 38 0.51 3.59 26.45
C ALA A 38 -0.53 2.70 25.76
N LEU A 39 -1.72 2.56 26.34
CA LEU A 39 -2.81 1.76 25.75
C LEU A 39 -3.30 2.36 24.44
N ILE A 40 -3.49 3.68 24.38
CA ILE A 40 -3.92 4.39 23.16
C ILE A 40 -2.87 4.23 22.05
N VAL A 41 -1.59 4.40 22.37
CA VAL A 41 -0.50 4.26 21.39
C VAL A 41 -0.44 2.83 20.86
N ALA A 42 -0.54 1.81 21.72
CA ALA A 42 -0.54 0.42 21.29
C ALA A 42 -1.72 0.11 20.33
N LEU A 43 -2.91 0.61 20.65
CA LEU A 43 -4.09 0.44 19.80
C LEU A 43 -3.94 1.17 18.46
N ALA A 44 -3.42 2.40 18.48
CA ALA A 44 -3.18 3.19 17.28
C ALA A 44 -2.19 2.50 16.33
N ILE A 45 -1.10 1.93 16.86
CA ILE A 45 -0.13 1.18 16.06
C ILE A 45 -0.78 -0.06 15.44
N SER A 46 -1.50 -0.85 16.23
CA SER A 46 -2.14 -2.08 15.74
C SER A 46 -3.18 -1.79 14.64
N THR A 47 -4.00 -0.76 14.85
CA THR A 47 -5.04 -0.37 13.90
C THR A 47 -4.46 0.24 12.63
N GLY A 48 -3.52 1.19 12.78
CA GLY A 48 -2.87 1.84 11.64
C GLY A 48 -2.05 0.87 10.79
N PHE A 49 -1.35 -0.09 11.42
CA PHE A 49 -0.62 -1.12 10.69
C PHE A 49 -1.55 -2.05 9.91
N ARG A 50 -2.68 -2.47 10.52
CA ARG A 50 -3.68 -3.29 9.84
C ARG A 50 -4.22 -2.58 8.60
N GLU A 51 -4.57 -1.31 8.73
CA GLU A 51 -5.10 -0.52 7.63
C GLU A 51 -4.06 -0.29 6.52
N ASP A 52 -2.82 0.05 6.89
CA ASP A 52 -1.74 0.22 5.92
C ASP A 52 -1.44 -1.08 5.17
N LEU A 53 -1.27 -2.19 5.90
CA LEU A 53 -1.05 -3.50 5.29
C LEU A 53 -2.21 -3.93 4.40
N GLN A 54 -3.45 -3.84 4.91
CA GLN A 54 -4.64 -4.20 4.15
C GLN A 54 -4.72 -3.39 2.86
N SER A 55 -4.50 -2.08 2.95
CA SER A 55 -4.55 -1.19 1.80
C SER A 55 -3.43 -1.44 0.80
N LYS A 56 -2.24 -1.88 1.24
CA LYS A 56 -1.10 -2.23 0.37
C LYS A 56 -1.27 -3.58 -0.29
N LEU A 57 -1.81 -4.57 0.43
CA LEU A 57 -2.07 -5.91 -0.13
C LEU A 57 -3.19 -5.87 -1.17
N LEU A 58 -4.28 -5.14 -0.91
CA LEU A 58 -5.45 -5.05 -1.79
C LEU A 58 -5.29 -4.11 -2.98
N ARG A 59 -4.38 -3.12 -2.93
CA ARG A 59 -4.25 -2.13 -4.02
C ARG A 59 -3.53 -2.65 -5.26
N GLY A 60 -2.61 -3.60 -5.13
CA GLY A 60 -1.64 -3.91 -6.19
C GLY A 60 -1.72 -5.31 -6.79
N THR A 61 -2.61 -6.17 -6.30
CA THR A 61 -2.67 -7.58 -6.70
C THR A 61 -3.98 -7.91 -7.40
N ALA A 62 -3.90 -8.74 -8.46
CA ALA A 62 -5.10 -9.31 -9.05
C ALA A 62 -5.77 -10.19 -7.99
N HIS A 63 -7.05 -9.95 -7.73
CA HIS A 63 -7.84 -10.71 -6.76
C HIS A 63 -7.84 -12.22 -7.08
N ILE A 64 -7.72 -12.56 -8.36
CA ILE A 64 -7.66 -13.94 -8.86
C ILE A 64 -6.52 -14.02 -9.88
N ASN A 65 -5.60 -14.96 -9.68
CA ASN A 65 -4.58 -15.31 -10.67
C ASN A 65 -4.90 -16.71 -11.21
N VAL A 66 -5.14 -16.82 -12.51
CA VAL A 66 -5.35 -18.10 -13.19
C VAL A 66 -4.00 -18.55 -13.73
N MET A 67 -3.52 -19.69 -13.26
CA MET A 67 -2.24 -20.28 -13.68
C MET A 67 -2.47 -21.69 -14.18
N ASN A 68 -1.68 -22.13 -15.16
CA ASN A 68 -1.67 -23.51 -15.60
C ASN A 68 -1.05 -24.41 -14.50
N ILE A 69 -1.63 -25.59 -14.29
CA ILE A 69 -1.15 -26.57 -13.30
C ILE A 69 0.21 -27.16 -13.76
N GLN A 70 0.42 -27.25 -15.07
CA GLN A 70 1.69 -27.66 -15.66
C GLN A 70 2.56 -26.41 -15.88
N VAL A 71 3.49 -26.19 -14.97
CA VAL A 71 4.36 -24.99 -14.89
C VAL A 71 5.20 -24.75 -16.16
N LEU A 72 5.40 -25.77 -17.00
CA LEU A 72 6.27 -25.67 -18.18
C LEU A 72 5.56 -25.16 -19.44
N ASP A 73 4.25 -25.33 -19.54
CA ASP A 73 3.49 -24.89 -20.72
C ASP A 73 2.67 -23.65 -20.37
N GLY A 74 2.93 -22.55 -21.09
CA GLY A 74 2.11 -21.36 -21.04
C GLY A 74 0.63 -21.68 -21.34
N ILE A 75 -0.27 -20.75 -21.02
CA ILE A 75 -1.70 -20.96 -21.28
C ILE A 75 -1.93 -20.94 -22.80
N ALA A 76 -2.14 -22.11 -23.40
CA ALA A 76 -2.57 -22.24 -24.79
C ALA A 76 -3.96 -21.60 -24.96
N ASN A 77 -4.19 -20.90 -26.07
CA ASN A 77 -5.43 -20.17 -26.38
C ASN A 77 -5.87 -19.18 -25.28
N TYR A 78 -4.92 -18.44 -24.69
CA TYR A 78 -5.22 -17.38 -23.72
C TYR A 78 -6.29 -16.36 -24.19
N PRO A 79 -6.43 -15.97 -25.48
CA PRO A 79 -7.42 -14.98 -25.88
C PRO A 79 -8.86 -15.46 -25.65
N GLU A 80 -9.14 -16.73 -25.95
CA GLU A 80 -10.46 -17.33 -25.75
C GLU A 80 -10.77 -17.51 -24.26
N LEU A 81 -9.76 -17.87 -23.46
CA LEU A 81 -9.91 -18.00 -22.01
C LEU A 81 -10.21 -16.65 -21.35
N VAL A 82 -9.49 -15.60 -21.75
CA VAL A 82 -9.75 -14.22 -21.28
C VAL A 82 -11.17 -13.79 -21.64
N ALA A 83 -11.63 -14.05 -22.87
CA ALA A 83 -12.99 -13.72 -23.29
C ALA A 83 -14.05 -14.46 -22.45
N LYS A 84 -13.85 -15.75 -22.15
CA LYS A 84 -14.73 -16.53 -21.28
C LYS A 84 -14.75 -15.99 -19.85
N ILE A 85 -13.59 -15.60 -19.30
CA ILE A 85 -13.49 -15.05 -17.95
C ILE A 85 -14.17 -13.69 -17.86
N LYS A 86 -14.00 -12.81 -18.86
CA LYS A 86 -14.69 -11.50 -18.93
C LYS A 86 -16.21 -11.63 -19.02
N ALA A 87 -16.72 -12.75 -19.53
CA ALA A 87 -18.16 -13.00 -19.64
C ALA A 87 -18.82 -13.47 -18.33
N VAL A 88 -18.04 -13.75 -17.28
CA VAL A 88 -18.56 -14.16 -15.97
C VAL A 88 -19.05 -12.92 -15.21
N ASP A 89 -20.26 -12.99 -14.65
CA ASP A 89 -20.83 -11.90 -13.86
C ASP A 89 -19.97 -11.60 -12.62
N GLY A 90 -19.71 -10.31 -12.38
CA GLY A 90 -18.80 -9.84 -11.34
C GLY A 90 -17.32 -9.69 -11.75
N VAL A 91 -16.91 -10.12 -12.95
CA VAL A 91 -15.53 -9.88 -13.44
C VAL A 91 -15.41 -8.48 -14.02
N ARG A 92 -14.66 -7.61 -13.34
CA ARG A 92 -14.43 -6.23 -13.76
C ARG A 92 -13.37 -6.10 -14.87
N SER A 93 -12.29 -6.88 -14.79
CA SER A 93 -11.18 -6.85 -15.74
C SER A 93 -10.44 -8.18 -15.70
N ALA A 94 -9.97 -8.64 -16.87
CA ALA A 94 -9.14 -9.83 -17.01
C ALA A 94 -8.05 -9.54 -18.03
N LEU A 95 -6.79 -9.61 -17.57
CA LEU A 95 -5.62 -9.26 -18.36
C LEU A 95 -4.66 -10.44 -18.40
N PRO A 96 -4.17 -10.84 -19.58
CA PRO A 96 -3.08 -11.80 -19.67
C PRO A 96 -1.81 -11.16 -19.09
N THR A 97 -1.12 -11.90 -18.22
CA THR A 97 0.10 -11.44 -17.54
C THR A 97 1.17 -12.51 -17.58
N ILE A 98 2.42 -12.10 -17.77
CA ILE A 98 3.60 -12.95 -17.69
C ILE A 98 4.50 -12.43 -16.56
N TYR A 99 5.02 -13.34 -15.75
CA TYR A 99 5.97 -13.02 -14.68
C TYR A 99 7.33 -13.66 -14.99
N GLN A 100 8.38 -12.86 -15.01
CA GLN A 100 9.74 -13.34 -15.23
C GLN A 100 10.69 -12.72 -14.21
N ASN A 101 11.56 -13.54 -13.61
CA ASN A 101 12.62 -13.04 -12.76
C ASN A 101 13.73 -12.46 -13.65
N VAL A 102 14.07 -11.19 -13.43
CA VAL A 102 15.09 -10.47 -14.19
C VAL A 102 16.07 -9.79 -13.22
N LEU A 103 17.26 -9.46 -13.71
CA LEU A 103 18.22 -8.65 -12.97
C LEU A 103 18.31 -7.28 -13.64
N LEU A 104 17.85 -6.24 -12.95
CA LEU A 104 17.97 -4.86 -13.44
C LEU A 104 19.35 -4.33 -13.07
N SER A 105 20.00 -3.63 -14.00
CA SER A 105 21.34 -3.06 -13.81
C SER A 105 21.35 -1.61 -14.25
N SER A 106 21.46 -0.70 -13.29
CA SER A 106 21.68 0.74 -13.53
C SER A 106 22.62 1.25 -12.45
N GLY A 107 23.93 1.20 -12.72
CA GLY A 107 24.99 1.47 -11.73
C GLY A 107 25.10 0.42 -10.60
N ARG A 108 23.99 -0.13 -10.12
CA ARG A 108 23.88 -1.25 -9.17
C ARG A 108 22.95 -2.32 -9.76
N GLN A 109 23.22 -3.58 -9.42
CA GLN A 109 22.39 -4.72 -9.83
C GLN A 109 21.35 -5.03 -8.76
N THR A 110 20.08 -5.11 -9.14
CA THR A 110 18.98 -5.46 -8.24
C THR A 110 18.06 -6.49 -8.90
N PRO A 111 17.81 -7.65 -8.26
CA PRO A 111 16.85 -8.61 -8.77
C PRO A 111 15.43 -8.03 -8.74
N ALA A 112 14.66 -8.27 -9.80
CA ALA A 112 13.32 -7.76 -9.97
C ALA A 112 12.42 -8.82 -10.63
N ILE A 113 11.11 -8.67 -10.45
CA ILE A 113 10.12 -9.45 -11.18
C ILE A 113 9.58 -8.54 -12.29
N LEU A 114 9.87 -8.90 -13.54
CA LEU A 114 9.27 -8.29 -14.70
C LEU A 114 7.84 -8.82 -14.85
N LYS A 115 6.87 -7.91 -14.82
CA LYS A 115 5.47 -8.21 -15.06
C LYS A 115 5.09 -7.68 -16.45
N GLY A 116 5.00 -8.57 -17.43
CA GLY A 116 4.49 -8.24 -18.76
C GLY A 116 2.97 -8.23 -18.75
N ILE A 117 2.35 -7.13 -19.18
CA ILE A 117 0.90 -6.96 -19.25
C ILE A 117 0.54 -6.48 -20.65
N ALA A 118 -0.57 -6.96 -21.19
CA ALA A 118 -1.11 -6.45 -22.45
C ALA A 118 -1.70 -5.05 -22.23
N VAL A 119 -1.03 -4.02 -22.80
CA VAL A 119 -1.33 -2.58 -22.62
C VAL A 119 -2.37 -2.06 -23.63
N ASP A 120 -2.67 -2.87 -24.65
CA ASP A 120 -3.68 -2.62 -25.69
C ASP A 120 -5.12 -2.75 -25.18
N ASP A 121 -5.32 -3.43 -24.05
CA ASP A 121 -6.64 -3.61 -23.45
C ASP A 121 -7.11 -2.33 -22.72
N PRO A 122 -8.23 -1.70 -23.13
CA PRO A 122 -8.75 -0.50 -22.48
C PRO A 122 -9.12 -0.71 -21.00
N THR A 123 -9.33 -1.94 -20.55
CA THR A 123 -9.56 -2.26 -19.12
C THR A 123 -8.30 -2.14 -18.25
N PHE A 124 -7.13 -1.96 -18.86
CA PHE A 124 -5.88 -1.68 -18.16
C PHE A 124 -5.88 -0.29 -17.49
N PHE A 125 -6.52 0.69 -18.12
CA PHE A 125 -6.53 2.08 -17.65
C PHE A 125 -7.76 2.44 -16.79
N SER A 126 -8.81 1.63 -16.80
CA SER A 126 -10.07 1.90 -16.09
C SER A 126 -10.02 1.59 -14.60
N ASP A 127 -9.06 0.77 -14.19
CA ASP A 127 -8.95 0.28 -12.84
C ASP A 127 -7.67 0.86 -12.24
N GLY A 128 -7.81 1.64 -11.15
CA GLY A 128 -6.72 2.35 -10.46
C GLY A 128 -5.66 1.45 -9.80
N PHE A 129 -5.26 0.37 -10.46
CA PHE A 129 -4.21 -0.57 -10.07
C PHE A 129 -2.85 0.13 -9.92
N PHE A 130 -2.63 1.25 -10.62
CA PHE A 130 -1.38 1.99 -10.58
C PHE A 130 -1.61 3.45 -10.22
N THR A 131 -0.97 3.91 -9.15
CA THR A 131 -0.82 5.34 -8.87
C THR A 131 0.44 5.83 -9.55
N ILE A 132 0.29 6.61 -10.62
CA ILE A 132 1.41 7.17 -11.37
C ILE A 132 1.93 8.38 -10.60
N ARG A 133 3.18 8.29 -10.14
CA ARG A 133 3.88 9.41 -9.48
C ARG A 133 4.47 10.39 -10.50
N GLN A 134 5.01 9.87 -11.61
CA GLN A 134 5.69 10.65 -12.64
C GLN A 134 5.68 9.89 -13.98
N GLY A 135 5.62 10.61 -15.11
CA GLY A 135 5.53 10.04 -16.47
C GLY A 135 4.10 9.77 -16.95
N ASN A 136 3.95 9.29 -18.17
CA ASN A 136 2.67 8.96 -18.77
C ASN A 136 2.60 7.48 -19.15
N ILE A 137 1.68 6.73 -18.53
CA ILE A 137 1.53 5.29 -18.76
C ILE A 137 1.09 4.96 -20.19
N ARG A 138 0.50 5.92 -20.92
CA ARG A 138 0.13 5.76 -22.32
C ARG A 138 1.34 5.69 -23.24
N GLU A 139 2.51 6.14 -22.79
CA GLU A 139 3.74 6.02 -23.57
C GLU A 139 4.26 4.58 -23.60
N LEU A 140 3.79 3.69 -22.70
CA LEU A 140 4.07 2.25 -22.75
C LEU A 140 3.37 1.55 -23.92
N ILE A 141 2.40 2.21 -24.57
CA ILE A 141 1.82 1.70 -25.81
C ILE A 141 2.86 1.96 -26.91
N THR A 142 3.72 0.97 -27.15
CA THR A 142 4.73 1.05 -28.20
C THR A 142 4.04 1.11 -29.56
N ASN A 143 4.18 2.24 -30.26
CA ASN A 143 3.84 2.31 -31.68
C ASN A 143 4.95 1.58 -32.47
N PRO A 144 4.62 0.65 -33.38
CA PRO A 144 5.63 -0.11 -34.14
C PRO A 144 6.72 0.73 -34.84
N ASP A 145 6.46 2.02 -35.08
CA ASP A 145 7.37 2.98 -35.73
C ASP A 145 8.22 3.85 -34.76
N ASP A 146 8.12 3.65 -33.44
CA ASP A 146 8.89 4.44 -32.46
C ASP A 146 10.31 3.86 -32.26
N PRO A 147 11.40 4.64 -32.47
CA PRO A 147 12.78 4.17 -32.30
C PRO A 147 13.15 3.77 -30.86
N VAL A 148 12.38 4.20 -29.86
CA VAL A 148 12.55 3.81 -28.44
C VAL A 148 11.61 2.64 -28.13
N ARG A 149 12.03 1.44 -28.51
CA ARG A 149 11.15 0.26 -28.57
C ARG A 149 10.65 -0.24 -27.20
N ASP A 150 11.43 -0.05 -26.14
CA ASP A 150 11.18 -0.74 -24.87
C ASP A 150 11.12 0.25 -23.70
N LYS A 151 9.97 0.90 -23.53
CA LYS A 151 9.68 1.70 -22.33
C LYS A 151 9.22 0.77 -21.22
N ILE A 152 9.72 0.99 -19.99
CA ILE A 152 9.37 0.18 -18.82
C ILE A 152 8.82 1.08 -17.72
N ALA A 153 7.78 0.60 -17.03
CA ALA A 153 7.31 1.21 -15.80
C ALA A 153 8.07 0.62 -14.61
N ILE A 154 8.67 1.48 -13.79
CA ILE A 154 9.39 1.08 -12.58
C ILE A 154 8.67 1.66 -11.37
N GLY A 155 8.51 0.84 -10.32
CA GLY A 155 7.97 1.31 -9.04
C GLY A 155 8.91 2.31 -8.36
N ASP A 156 8.34 3.28 -7.64
CA ASP A 156 9.09 4.37 -6.98
C ASP A 156 10.25 3.87 -6.11
N GLU A 157 10.00 2.88 -5.24
CA GLU A 157 11.06 2.29 -4.41
C GLU A 157 12.18 1.61 -5.22
N MET A 158 11.84 1.00 -6.36
CA MET A 158 12.83 0.35 -7.23
C MET A 158 13.64 1.40 -7.99
N ALA A 159 13.00 2.47 -8.47
CA ALA A 159 13.68 3.59 -9.11
C ALA A 159 14.68 4.25 -8.16
N GLN A 160 14.30 4.46 -6.89
CA GLN A 160 15.20 5.00 -5.87
C GLN A 160 16.39 4.07 -5.58
N ARG A 161 16.19 2.75 -5.54
CA ARG A 161 17.28 1.78 -5.34
C ARG A 161 18.27 1.73 -6.50
N LEU A 162 17.76 1.86 -7.72
CA LEU A 162 18.55 1.88 -8.95
C LEU A 162 19.14 3.26 -9.26
N GLY A 163 18.74 4.30 -8.53
CA GLY A 163 19.16 5.68 -8.80
C GLY A 163 18.67 6.21 -10.15
N THR A 164 17.58 5.66 -10.69
CA THR A 164 17.05 6.03 -12.01
C THR A 164 15.94 7.07 -11.86
N PHE A 165 15.93 8.07 -12.74
CA PHE A 165 14.87 9.08 -12.83
C PHE A 165 14.10 8.92 -14.14
N VAL A 166 12.88 9.48 -14.21
CA VAL A 166 12.07 9.49 -15.44
C VAL A 166 12.81 10.28 -16.52
N GLY A 167 13.02 9.67 -17.68
CA GLY A 167 13.70 10.24 -18.84
C GLY A 167 13.34 9.50 -20.11
#